data_AF-A0A4Q5WX45-F1
#
_entry.id   AF-A0A4Q5WX45-F1
#
_cell.length_a   1.000
_cell.length_b   1.000
_cell.length_c   1.000
_cell.angle_alpha   90.00
_cell.angle_beta   90.00
_cell.angle_gamma   90.00
#
_symmetry.space_group_name_H-M   'P 1'
#
loop_
_entity.id
_entity.type
_entity.pdbx_description
1 polymer ?
#
loop_
_entity_poly.entity_id
_entity_poly.type
_entity_poly.pdbx_seq_one_letter_code
_entity_poly.pdbx_strand_id
1 'polypeptide(L)'
;MKSTRLLTFCPLLLSGIALLWLSSCQQPLQRPSLSQRHPDEAVRFAAYTDEPVRTGNLRVALNGDVWEGELTYRGESLESLHVKRCTHPTLKRIFKQKEEEHFRLPLAERSDTATRLDLTGRWVTKNFDEGGRIVTQDVNFDGHTDLLLFNAQQSGASNQKYDLWVYDAGKKDYCCWNLPERTGLGLWEVDRKRRRLTLGYAQPDGAQVMAVYQVLHDTTVQLVKRDSL
;
A
#
# COMPACT_ATOMS: atom_id res chain seq x y z
N MET A 1 -32.45 57.59 29.17
CA MET A 1 -32.57 58.25 30.49
C MET A 1 -33.49 57.41 31.37
N LYS A 2 -33.10 57.25 32.65
CA LYS A 2 -33.70 56.41 33.72
C LYS A 2 -33.45 54.90 33.54
N SER A 3 -33.11 54.11 34.55
CA SER A 3 -32.50 54.29 35.88
C SER A 3 -32.13 52.87 36.36
N THR A 4 -30.99 52.76 37.01
CA THR A 4 -30.45 51.65 37.80
C THR A 4 -31.45 50.93 38.71
N ARG A 5 -31.23 49.63 38.97
CA ARG A 5 -31.06 49.08 40.33
C ARG A 5 -30.52 47.65 40.32
N LEU A 6 -29.27 47.55 40.78
CA LEU A 6 -28.60 46.39 41.34
C LEU A 6 -29.31 46.00 42.66
N LEU A 7 -29.53 44.72 42.91
CA LEU A 7 -29.85 44.20 44.24
C LEU A 7 -28.93 43.02 44.55
N THR A 8 -27.82 43.35 45.20
CA THR A 8 -27.07 42.50 46.13
C THR A 8 -27.89 42.28 47.40
N PHE A 9 -28.03 41.03 47.86
CA PHE A 9 -28.30 40.75 49.28
C PHE A 9 -27.50 39.53 49.76
N CYS A 10 -26.94 39.72 50.96
CA CYS A 10 -25.94 38.94 51.67
C CYS A 10 -26.38 37.54 52.13
N PRO A 11 -25.40 36.67 52.46
CA PRO A 11 -25.61 35.32 52.96
C PRO A 11 -25.96 35.33 54.46
N LEU A 12 -26.91 34.47 54.86
CA LEU A 12 -27.12 34.13 56.27
C LEU A 12 -26.41 32.81 56.57
N LEU A 13 -25.37 32.92 57.40
CA LEU A 13 -24.78 31.85 58.19
C LEU A 13 -25.81 31.35 59.21
N LEU A 14 -26.06 30.04 59.22
CA LEU A 14 -26.54 29.34 60.40
C LEU A 14 -25.69 28.10 60.62
N SER A 15 -25.22 28.04 61.85
CA SER A 15 -24.27 27.14 62.46
C SER A 15 -24.87 25.80 62.86
N GLY A 16 -24.06 24.75 62.73
CA GLY A 16 -24.04 23.63 63.69
C GLY A 16 -24.85 22.40 63.31
N ILE A 17 -24.18 21.42 62.70
CA ILE A 17 -24.21 20.01 63.12
C ILE A 17 -22.79 19.48 62.92
N ALA A 18 -22.17 19.07 64.02
CA ALA A 18 -20.89 18.39 64.04
C ALA A 18 -21.09 16.89 63.82
N LEU A 19 -20.12 16.30 63.10
CA LEU A 19 -19.67 14.91 63.18
C LEU A 19 -20.67 13.81 62.78
N LEU A 20 -20.34 13.10 61.72
CA LEU A 20 -19.84 11.72 61.83
C LEU A 20 -19.06 11.37 60.56
N TRP A 21 -17.75 11.27 60.73
CA TRP A 21 -16.83 10.60 59.82
C TRP A 21 -17.22 9.12 59.77
N LEU A 22 -17.70 8.66 58.62
CA LEU A 22 -17.63 7.25 58.24
C LEU A 22 -16.69 7.15 57.04
N SER A 23 -15.42 6.92 57.37
CA SER A 23 -14.42 6.39 56.47
C SER A 23 -14.87 5.01 56.00
N SER A 24 -15.60 4.97 54.88
CA SER A 24 -15.82 3.76 54.11
C SER A 24 -14.87 3.77 52.92
N CYS A 25 -13.96 2.81 52.93
CA CYS A 25 -12.93 2.54 51.95
C CYS A 25 -13.48 2.51 50.52
N GLN A 26 -13.35 3.62 49.78
CA GLN A 26 -13.27 3.56 48.33
C GLN A 26 -11.87 3.01 48.00
N GLN A 27 -11.76 1.69 47.89
CA GLN A 27 -10.65 1.11 47.14
C GLN A 27 -10.75 1.66 45.71
N PRO A 28 -9.71 2.35 45.18
CA PRO A 28 -9.66 2.57 43.75
C PRO A 28 -9.65 1.18 43.11
N LEU A 29 -10.59 0.94 42.17
CA LEU A 29 -10.55 -0.25 41.34
C LEU A 29 -9.15 -0.32 40.73
N GLN A 30 -8.31 -1.23 41.23
CA GLN A 30 -7.10 -1.62 40.54
C GLN A 30 -7.58 -2.22 39.22
N ARG A 31 -7.48 -1.44 38.14
CA ARG A 31 -7.52 -2.01 36.80
C ARG A 31 -6.45 -3.09 36.80
N PRO A 32 -6.77 -4.36 36.46
CA PRO A 32 -5.71 -5.33 36.26
C PRO A 32 -4.76 -4.73 35.23
N SER A 33 -3.47 -4.69 35.56
CA SER A 33 -2.46 -4.36 34.57
C SER A 33 -2.64 -5.39 33.46
N LEU A 34 -3.16 -4.95 32.31
CA LEU A 34 -3.03 -5.66 31.06
C LEU A 34 -1.54 -5.62 30.73
N SER A 35 -0.76 -6.48 31.39
CA SER A 35 0.46 -6.99 30.81
C SER A 35 0.02 -7.51 29.45
N GLN A 36 0.42 -6.83 28.38
CA GLN A 36 0.40 -7.41 27.04
C GLN A 36 1.26 -8.66 27.14
N ARG A 37 0.66 -9.79 27.54
CA ARG A 37 1.22 -11.09 27.22
C ARG A 37 1.25 -11.08 25.71
N HIS A 38 2.44 -10.91 25.15
CA HIS A 38 2.70 -11.39 23.81
C HIS A 38 2.11 -12.80 23.76
N PRO A 39 1.14 -13.07 22.88
CA PRO A 39 0.63 -14.42 22.76
C PRO A 39 1.82 -15.34 22.45
N ASP A 40 1.92 -16.44 23.20
CA ASP A 40 2.90 -17.50 22.97
C ASP A 40 2.95 -17.81 21.47
N GLU A 41 4.16 -18.02 20.95
CA GLU A 41 4.38 -18.29 19.52
C GLU A 41 3.47 -19.41 18.99
N ALA A 42 3.13 -20.39 19.84
CA ALA A 42 2.20 -21.48 19.54
C ALA A 42 0.72 -21.03 19.35
N VAL A 43 0.28 -19.94 20.00
CA VAL A 43 -1.10 -19.42 19.90
C VAL A 43 -1.30 -18.64 18.60
N ARG A 44 -0.23 -18.13 17.98
CA ARG A 44 -0.31 -17.50 16.65
C ARG A 44 -0.61 -18.49 15.52
N PHE A 45 -0.31 -19.77 15.68
CA PHE A 45 -0.54 -20.78 14.64
C PHE A 45 -1.92 -21.43 14.67
N ALA A 46 -2.65 -21.35 15.80
CA ALA A 46 -3.97 -21.98 15.93
C ALA A 46 -5.14 -21.13 15.41
N ALA A 47 -4.92 -19.86 15.04
CA ALA A 47 -5.99 -18.95 14.64
C ALA A 47 -6.26 -18.87 13.11
N TYR A 48 -5.51 -19.62 12.28
CA TYR A 48 -5.55 -19.45 10.83
C TYR A 48 -6.11 -20.65 10.05
N THR A 49 -6.49 -21.75 10.68
CA THR A 49 -6.90 -22.98 9.94
C THR A 49 -8.30 -22.89 9.31
N ASP A 50 -9.17 -22.01 9.80
CA ASP A 50 -10.60 -22.02 9.47
C ASP A 50 -11.02 -20.94 8.45
N GLU A 51 -10.07 -20.14 7.95
CA GLU A 51 -10.38 -19.14 6.92
C GLU A 51 -10.59 -19.80 5.55
N PRO A 52 -11.53 -19.29 4.72
CA PRO A 52 -11.80 -19.85 3.41
C PRO A 52 -10.56 -19.74 2.50
N VAL A 53 -10.23 -20.86 1.85
CA VAL A 53 -9.18 -20.89 0.82
C VAL A 53 -9.77 -20.43 -0.51
N ARG A 54 -9.10 -19.48 -1.15
CA ARG A 54 -9.49 -18.90 -2.44
C ARG A 54 -8.37 -19.05 -3.43
N THR A 55 -8.72 -19.36 -4.67
CA THR A 55 -7.74 -19.51 -5.76
C THR A 55 -8.06 -18.54 -6.89
N GLY A 56 -7.05 -17.81 -7.33
CA GLY A 56 -7.12 -16.87 -8.45
C GLY A 56 -6.11 -17.22 -9.54
N ASN A 57 -6.51 -17.08 -10.79
CA ASN A 57 -5.61 -17.13 -11.93
C ASN A 57 -5.24 -15.71 -12.34
N LEU A 58 -3.99 -15.53 -12.72
CA LEU A 58 -3.48 -14.26 -13.21
C LEU A 58 -2.60 -14.50 -14.43
N ARG A 59 -2.84 -13.74 -15.48
CA ARG A 59 -2.06 -13.78 -16.71
C ARG A 59 -1.52 -12.40 -17.05
N VAL A 60 -0.21 -12.34 -17.32
CA VAL A 60 0.47 -11.13 -17.77
C VAL A 60 1.14 -11.43 -19.10
N ALA A 61 0.89 -10.60 -20.11
CA ALA A 61 1.52 -10.72 -21.42
C ALA A 61 2.07 -9.38 -21.88
N LEU A 62 3.35 -9.35 -22.25
CA LEU A 62 4.06 -8.16 -22.70
C LEU A 62 5.20 -8.57 -23.64
N ASN A 63 5.47 -7.80 -24.68
CA ASN A 63 6.59 -8.03 -25.63
C ASN A 63 6.66 -9.43 -26.25
N GLY A 64 5.53 -10.13 -26.37
CA GLY A 64 5.48 -11.53 -26.83
C GLY A 64 5.73 -12.57 -25.73
N ASP A 65 6.15 -12.13 -24.55
CA ASP A 65 6.27 -12.96 -23.36
C ASP A 65 4.92 -13.16 -22.66
N VAL A 66 4.80 -14.31 -22.00
CA VAL A 66 3.63 -14.68 -21.21
C VAL A 66 4.06 -15.25 -19.87
N TRP A 67 3.48 -14.73 -18.81
CA TRP A 67 3.51 -15.29 -17.46
C TRP A 67 2.08 -15.60 -17.01
N GLU A 68 1.86 -16.81 -16.50
CA GLU A 68 0.58 -17.27 -15.95
C GLU A 68 0.85 -17.91 -14.58
N GLY A 69 0.17 -17.39 -13.57
CA GLY A 69 0.25 -17.84 -12.19
C GLY A 69 -1.11 -18.21 -11.63
N GLU A 70 -1.09 -19.14 -10.70
CA GLU A 70 -2.19 -19.43 -9.79
C GLU A 70 -1.82 -18.99 -8.38
N LEU A 71 -2.65 -18.13 -7.81
CA LEU A 71 -2.50 -17.55 -6.50
C LEU A 71 -3.50 -18.24 -5.56
N THR A 72 -3.00 -18.85 -4.50
CA THR A 72 -3.83 -19.43 -3.44
C THR A 72 -3.75 -18.55 -2.21
N TYR A 73 -4.90 -18.20 -1.66
CA TYR A 73 -5.04 -17.33 -0.50
C TYR A 73 -5.79 -18.04 0.61
N ARG A 74 -5.38 -17.75 1.84
CA ARG A 74 -6.10 -18.10 3.06
C ARG A 74 -6.38 -16.79 3.80
N GLY A 75 -7.67 -16.44 3.87
CA GLY A 75 -8.05 -15.07 4.22
C GLY A 75 -7.37 -14.05 3.32
N GLU A 76 -6.73 -13.04 3.91
CA GLU A 76 -6.04 -11.97 3.16
C GLU A 76 -4.61 -12.34 2.75
N SER A 77 -4.07 -13.41 3.30
CA SER A 77 -2.68 -13.80 3.12
C SER A 77 -2.53 -14.67 1.89
N LEU A 78 -1.54 -14.35 1.06
CA LEU A 78 -1.10 -15.28 0.01
C LEU A 78 -0.48 -16.50 0.69
N GLU A 79 -1.07 -17.67 0.45
CA GLU A 79 -0.55 -18.95 0.93
C GLU A 79 0.45 -19.56 -0.07
N SER A 80 0.19 -19.41 -1.38
CA SER A 80 1.13 -19.85 -2.40
C SER A 80 0.92 -19.17 -3.75
N LEU A 81 2.01 -19.07 -4.52
CA LEU A 81 2.01 -18.74 -5.94
C LEU A 81 2.57 -19.91 -6.74
N HIS A 82 1.74 -20.53 -7.58
CA HIS A 82 2.15 -21.57 -8.51
C HIS A 82 2.25 -21.03 -9.94
N VAL A 83 3.46 -20.95 -10.48
CA VAL A 83 3.69 -20.54 -11.88
C VAL A 83 3.29 -21.69 -12.81
N LYS A 84 2.21 -21.52 -13.55
CA LYS A 84 1.70 -22.49 -14.54
C LYS A 84 2.50 -22.45 -15.83
N ARG A 85 2.77 -21.23 -16.30
CA ARG A 85 3.48 -20.99 -17.55
C ARG A 85 4.32 -19.72 -17.42
N CYS A 86 5.56 -19.78 -17.90
CA CYS A 86 6.34 -18.57 -18.11
C CYS A 86 7.28 -18.78 -19.28
N THR A 87 7.24 -17.88 -20.27
CA THR A 87 8.10 -17.94 -21.46
C THR A 87 9.44 -17.22 -21.25
N HIS A 88 9.56 -16.38 -20.23
CA HIS A 88 10.73 -15.55 -20.00
C HIS A 88 11.36 -15.77 -18.60
N PRO A 89 12.64 -16.17 -18.50
CA PRO A 89 13.29 -16.45 -17.22
C PRO A 89 13.27 -15.26 -16.24
N THR A 90 13.53 -14.04 -16.73
CA THR A 90 13.51 -12.85 -15.88
C THR A 90 12.12 -12.51 -15.36
N LEU A 91 11.05 -12.59 -16.18
CA LEU A 91 9.67 -12.43 -15.67
C LEU A 91 9.37 -13.49 -14.60
N LYS A 92 9.77 -14.76 -14.80
CA LYS A 92 9.61 -15.80 -13.79
C LYS A 92 10.28 -15.41 -12.46
N ARG A 93 11.50 -14.87 -12.52
CA ARG A 93 12.25 -14.41 -11.35
C ARG A 93 11.59 -13.21 -10.68
N ILE A 94 11.21 -12.19 -11.46
CA ILE A 94 10.52 -10.99 -10.96
C ILE A 94 9.29 -11.40 -10.16
N PHE A 95 8.38 -12.17 -10.78
CA PHE A 95 7.14 -12.58 -10.13
C PHE A 95 7.34 -13.50 -8.92
N LYS A 96 8.38 -14.34 -8.92
CA LYS A 96 8.67 -15.24 -7.80
C LYS A 96 9.32 -14.54 -6.60
N GLN A 97 10.29 -13.65 -6.83
CA GLN A 97 10.98 -12.93 -5.75
C GLN A 97 10.07 -11.95 -5.00
N LYS A 98 8.94 -11.61 -5.62
CA LYS A 98 8.04 -10.53 -5.21
C LYS A 98 6.67 -11.03 -4.76
N GLU A 99 6.56 -12.32 -4.47
CA GLU A 99 5.28 -12.97 -4.19
C GLU A 99 4.58 -12.40 -2.94
N GLU A 100 5.28 -12.24 -1.82
CA GLU A 100 4.68 -11.74 -0.58
C GLU A 100 4.37 -10.24 -0.63
N GLU A 101 5.24 -9.45 -1.27
CA GLU A 101 5.17 -7.99 -1.30
C GLU A 101 4.08 -7.45 -2.26
N HIS A 102 3.81 -8.14 -3.37
CA HIS A 102 3.00 -7.59 -4.47
C HIS A 102 1.63 -8.27 -4.64
N PHE A 103 1.43 -9.46 -4.08
CA PHE A 103 0.21 -10.25 -4.32
C PHE A 103 -0.76 -10.32 -3.14
N ARG A 104 -0.57 -9.57 -2.05
CA ARG A 104 -1.54 -9.53 -0.94
C ARG A 104 -2.88 -8.91 -1.37
N LEU A 105 -4.00 -9.64 -1.33
CA LEU A 105 -5.32 -9.16 -1.77
C LEU A 105 -5.86 -8.03 -0.87
N PRO A 106 -6.59 -7.03 -1.40
CA PRO A 106 -7.36 -6.12 -0.57
C PRO A 106 -8.65 -6.81 -0.10
N LEU A 107 -9.00 -6.57 1.17
CA LEU A 107 -10.15 -7.00 1.99
C LEU A 107 -11.56 -7.13 1.36
N ALA A 108 -11.77 -6.82 0.08
CA ALA A 108 -13.10 -6.52 -0.45
C ALA A 108 -13.91 -7.70 -1.00
N GLU A 109 -13.33 -8.88 -1.25
CA GLU A 109 -14.07 -9.99 -1.85
C GLU A 109 -14.16 -11.22 -0.97
N ARG A 110 -14.99 -11.12 0.08
CA ARG A 110 -15.64 -12.28 0.69
C ARG A 110 -16.70 -12.83 -0.27
N SER A 111 -16.25 -13.46 -1.35
CA SER A 111 -17.10 -14.37 -2.10
C SER A 111 -16.87 -15.76 -1.49
N ASP A 112 -17.82 -16.22 -0.69
CA ASP A 112 -17.80 -17.53 -0.03
C ASP A 112 -18.01 -18.70 -1.01
N THR A 113 -18.13 -18.41 -2.31
CA THR A 113 -18.24 -19.42 -3.36
C THR A 113 -16.84 -19.77 -3.88
N ALA A 114 -16.47 -21.04 -3.69
CA ALA A 114 -15.23 -21.69 -4.12
C ALA A 114 -15.05 -21.72 -5.65
N THR A 115 -15.05 -20.56 -6.29
CA THR A 115 -14.90 -20.43 -7.74
C THR A 115 -13.55 -19.83 -8.02
N ARG A 116 -12.73 -20.57 -8.77
CA ARG A 116 -11.44 -20.11 -9.28
C ARG A 116 -11.65 -18.81 -10.05
N LEU A 117 -11.17 -17.68 -9.51
CA LEU A 117 -11.38 -16.36 -10.10
C LEU A 117 -10.34 -16.08 -11.18
N ASP A 118 -10.72 -15.46 -12.30
CA ASP A 118 -9.75 -14.82 -13.18
C ASP A 118 -9.51 -13.39 -12.69
N LEU A 119 -8.32 -13.12 -12.18
CA LEU A 119 -7.92 -11.82 -11.65
C LEU A 119 -7.33 -10.90 -12.73
N THR A 120 -7.08 -11.41 -13.94
CA THR A 120 -6.32 -10.72 -14.99
C THR A 120 -6.89 -9.35 -15.32
N GLY A 121 -8.18 -9.28 -15.68
CA GLY A 121 -8.82 -8.02 -16.07
C GLY A 121 -8.96 -7.00 -14.92
N ARG A 122 -8.71 -7.43 -13.67
CA ARG A 122 -8.82 -6.59 -12.48
C ARG A 122 -7.47 -6.09 -11.98
N TRP A 123 -6.44 -6.88 -12.19
CA TRP A 123 -5.10 -6.63 -11.65
C TRP A 123 -4.16 -6.03 -12.67
N VAL A 124 -4.35 -6.40 -13.94
CA VAL A 124 -3.52 -5.97 -15.05
C VAL A 124 -4.23 -4.86 -15.80
N THR A 125 -3.63 -3.68 -15.80
CA THR A 125 -4.05 -2.59 -16.69
C THR A 125 -2.93 -2.23 -17.65
N LYS A 126 -3.30 -1.73 -18.83
CA LYS A 126 -2.37 -1.14 -19.81
C LYS A 126 -2.25 0.38 -19.63
N ASN A 127 -3.00 0.93 -18.69
CA ASN A 127 -3.11 2.35 -18.46
C ASN A 127 -2.62 2.65 -17.05
N PHE A 128 -1.50 3.35 -16.95
CA PHE A 128 -0.93 3.71 -15.66
C PHE A 128 -1.83 4.65 -14.85
N ASP A 129 -2.64 5.48 -15.52
CA ASP A 129 -3.54 6.42 -14.85
C ASP A 129 -4.73 5.73 -14.16
N GLU A 130 -5.17 4.58 -14.67
CA GLU A 130 -6.17 3.73 -14.00
C GLU A 130 -5.63 3.16 -12.69
N GLY A 131 -4.31 3.06 -12.57
CA GLY A 131 -3.65 2.33 -11.51
C GLY A 131 -3.95 0.83 -11.59
N GLY A 132 -3.21 0.04 -10.82
CA GLY A 132 -3.42 -1.40 -10.82
C GLY A 132 -2.38 -2.10 -9.96
N ARG A 133 -2.54 -3.41 -9.80
CA ARG A 133 -1.48 -4.20 -9.16
C ARG A 133 -0.31 -4.45 -10.08
N ILE A 134 -0.63 -4.57 -11.37
CA ILE A 134 0.29 -4.76 -12.46
C ILE A 134 -0.08 -3.76 -13.54
N VAL A 135 0.85 -2.91 -13.92
CA VAL A 135 0.69 -2.03 -15.07
C VAL A 135 1.64 -2.49 -16.17
N THR A 136 1.11 -2.61 -17.38
CA THR A 136 1.87 -2.96 -18.57
C THR A 136 1.81 -1.78 -19.56
N GLN A 137 2.77 -0.87 -19.45
CA GLN A 137 2.82 0.35 -20.27
C GLN A 137 4.26 0.67 -20.67
N ASP A 138 4.44 1.17 -21.89
CA ASP A 138 5.69 1.76 -22.38
C ASP A 138 6.00 3.07 -21.64
N VAL A 139 6.94 3.05 -20.70
CA VAL A 139 7.35 4.23 -19.90
C VAL A 139 8.69 4.81 -20.33
N ASN A 140 9.52 4.06 -21.05
CA ASN A 140 10.82 4.51 -21.58
C ASN A 140 10.74 5.08 -23.02
N PHE A 141 9.56 5.01 -23.64
CA PHE A 141 9.24 5.53 -24.97
C PHE A 141 9.95 4.81 -26.11
N ASP A 142 10.32 3.54 -25.93
CA ASP A 142 11.01 2.75 -26.96
C ASP A 142 10.05 1.92 -27.83
N GLY A 143 8.75 1.94 -27.51
CA GLY A 143 7.71 1.18 -28.21
C GLY A 143 7.50 -0.24 -27.70
N HIS A 144 8.26 -0.67 -26.70
CA HIS A 144 8.07 -1.91 -25.96
C HIS A 144 7.31 -1.65 -24.65
N THR A 145 6.61 -2.67 -24.19
CA THR A 145 5.82 -2.57 -22.96
C THR A 145 6.69 -2.84 -21.74
N ASP A 146 6.73 -1.90 -20.80
CA ASP A 146 7.40 -2.09 -19.53
C ASP A 146 6.44 -2.66 -18.47
N LEU A 147 7.00 -3.14 -17.38
CA LEU A 147 6.27 -3.77 -16.29
C LEU A 147 6.41 -2.95 -15.01
N LEU A 148 5.28 -2.59 -14.41
CA LEU A 148 5.23 -1.95 -13.11
C LEU A 148 4.45 -2.82 -12.14
N LEU A 149 5.04 -3.11 -10.98
CA LEU A 149 4.44 -3.96 -9.96
C LEU A 149 4.19 -3.18 -8.68
N PHE A 150 2.92 -3.07 -8.29
CA PHE A 150 2.52 -2.38 -7.06
C PHE A 150 3.09 -3.07 -5.83
N ASN A 151 3.89 -2.36 -5.03
CA ASN A 151 4.47 -2.87 -3.79
C ASN A 151 3.54 -2.53 -2.62
N ALA A 152 2.73 -3.50 -2.18
CA ALA A 152 1.73 -3.26 -1.14
C ALA A 152 2.36 -3.00 0.24
N GLN A 153 3.51 -3.60 0.53
CA GLN A 153 4.19 -3.47 1.82
C GLN A 153 4.73 -2.05 2.04
N GLN A 154 5.24 -1.45 0.97
CA GLN A 154 5.82 -0.11 1.05
C GLN A 154 4.81 0.99 0.69
N SER A 155 3.59 0.63 0.27
CA SER A 155 2.51 1.55 -0.04
C SER A 155 1.65 1.85 1.19
N GLY A 156 1.15 3.07 1.29
CA GLY A 156 0.14 3.52 2.26
C GLY A 156 -1.11 4.07 1.57
N ALA A 157 -2.09 4.49 2.36
CA ALA A 157 -3.39 4.96 1.86
C ALA A 157 -3.27 6.14 0.88
N SER A 158 -2.36 7.08 1.15
CA SER A 158 -2.06 8.16 0.22
C SER A 158 -0.96 7.77 -0.77
N ASN A 159 -0.02 6.89 -0.41
CA ASN A 159 1.25 6.71 -1.12
C ASN A 159 1.34 5.34 -1.80
N GLN A 160 1.24 5.27 -3.11
CA GLN A 160 1.43 4.00 -3.84
C GLN A 160 2.86 3.90 -4.37
N LYS A 161 3.49 2.75 -4.21
CA LYS A 161 4.83 2.45 -4.73
C LYS A 161 4.77 1.32 -5.75
N TYR A 162 5.62 1.43 -6.76
CA TYR A 162 5.74 0.46 -7.83
C TYR A 162 7.22 0.14 -8.08
N ASP A 163 7.52 -1.14 -8.24
CA ASP A 163 8.80 -1.58 -8.78
C ASP A 163 8.70 -1.51 -10.31
N LEU A 164 9.63 -0.78 -10.95
CA LEU A 164 9.65 -0.57 -12.39
C LEU A 164 10.68 -1.47 -13.07
N TRP A 165 10.22 -2.25 -14.02
CA TRP A 165 11.01 -3.14 -14.85
C TRP A 165 10.88 -2.72 -16.31
N VAL A 166 11.93 -2.13 -16.84
CA VAL A 166 11.98 -1.64 -18.22
C VAL A 166 12.53 -2.72 -19.14
N TYR A 167 11.89 -2.90 -20.30
CA TYR A 167 12.35 -3.85 -21.29
C TYR A 167 13.54 -3.28 -22.06
N ASP A 168 14.64 -4.03 -22.07
CA ASP A 168 15.82 -3.76 -22.90
C ASP A 168 15.68 -4.56 -24.20
N ALA A 169 15.22 -3.90 -25.27
CA ALA A 169 15.03 -4.55 -26.57
C ALA A 169 16.32 -5.13 -27.16
N GLY A 170 17.47 -4.51 -26.87
CA GLY A 170 18.78 -4.99 -27.32
C GLY A 170 19.18 -6.31 -26.66
N LYS A 171 18.85 -6.48 -25.38
CA LYS A 171 19.12 -7.72 -24.63
C LYS A 171 17.96 -8.71 -24.64
N LYS A 172 16.77 -8.27 -25.04
CA LYS A 172 15.49 -8.99 -24.87
C LYS A 172 15.31 -9.44 -23.42
N ASP A 173 15.51 -8.52 -22.49
CA ASP A 173 15.45 -8.79 -21.05
C ASP A 173 14.87 -7.60 -20.29
N TYR A 174 14.52 -7.78 -19.01
CA TYR A 174 13.96 -6.73 -18.16
C TYR A 174 15.00 -6.25 -17.14
N CYS A 175 15.14 -4.93 -17.03
CA CYS A 175 16.02 -4.29 -16.07
C CYS A 175 15.22 -3.45 -15.07
N CYS A 176 15.59 -3.52 -13.79
CA CYS A 176 14.95 -2.71 -12.76
C CYS A 176 15.46 -1.27 -12.84
N TRP A 177 14.55 -0.30 -12.88
CA TRP A 177 14.87 1.12 -12.69
C TRP A 177 14.67 1.51 -11.23
N ASN A 178 15.76 1.93 -10.59
CA ASN A 178 15.72 2.48 -9.25
C ASN A 178 15.39 3.99 -9.32
N LEU A 179 14.11 4.31 -9.49
CA LEU A 179 13.59 5.68 -9.34
C LEU A 179 13.19 5.93 -7.88
N PRO A 180 13.21 7.19 -7.40
CA PRO A 180 12.73 7.50 -6.05
C PRO A 180 11.30 7.07 -5.82
N GLU A 181 11.04 6.54 -4.63
CA GLU A 181 9.78 5.97 -4.20
C GLU A 181 8.67 7.03 -4.11
N ARG A 182 7.52 6.82 -4.75
CA ARG A 182 6.39 7.77 -4.74
C ARG A 182 5.78 7.97 -3.34
N THR A 183 5.33 9.19 -3.09
CA THR A 183 4.36 9.48 -2.02
C THR A 183 3.22 10.35 -2.53
N GLY A 184 2.09 9.71 -2.83
CA GLY A 184 0.73 10.22 -2.67
C GLY A 184 0.28 11.56 -3.21
N LEU A 185 1.08 12.21 -4.04
CA LEU A 185 0.73 13.47 -4.69
C LEU A 185 0.28 13.30 -6.15
N GLY A 186 -0.24 12.12 -6.51
CA GLY A 186 -0.63 11.83 -7.90
C GLY A 186 0.49 11.20 -8.74
N LEU A 187 0.15 10.88 -9.99
CA LEU A 187 0.82 9.94 -10.90
C LEU A 187 2.17 10.43 -11.42
N TRP A 188 3.01 9.49 -11.91
CA TRP A 188 4.06 9.82 -12.85
C TRP A 188 3.46 10.54 -14.04
N GLU A 189 3.79 11.81 -14.24
CA GLU A 189 3.41 12.47 -15.48
C GLU A 189 4.34 11.97 -16.57
N VAL A 190 3.77 11.24 -17.52
CA VAL A 190 4.49 10.68 -18.67
C VAL A 190 4.35 11.65 -19.84
N ASP A 191 5.33 12.55 -20.00
CA ASP A 191 5.39 13.43 -21.18
C ASP A 191 6.11 12.71 -22.32
N ARG A 192 5.34 11.99 -23.14
CA ARG A 192 5.85 11.27 -24.31
C ARG A 192 6.55 12.19 -25.33
N LYS A 193 6.07 13.42 -25.49
CA LYS A 193 6.62 14.36 -26.49
C LYS A 193 8.02 14.82 -26.10
N ARG A 194 8.25 15.03 -24.80
CA ARG A 194 9.55 15.44 -24.27
C ARG A 194 10.38 14.28 -23.73
N ARG A 195 9.85 13.05 -23.74
CA ARG A 195 10.43 11.85 -23.11
C ARG A 195 10.78 12.08 -21.64
N ARG A 196 9.83 12.61 -20.87
CA ARG A 196 10.01 12.93 -19.45
C ARG A 196 9.06 12.19 -18.55
N LEU A 197 9.54 11.90 -17.35
CA LEU A 197 8.79 11.34 -16.23
C LEU A 197 8.84 12.34 -15.08
N THR A 198 7.69 12.82 -14.62
CA THR A 198 7.60 13.67 -13.42
C THR A 198 7.13 12.84 -12.25
N LEU A 199 7.89 12.79 -11.15
CA LEU A 199 7.60 11.99 -9.96
C LEU A 199 7.43 12.88 -8.73
N GLY A 200 6.31 12.72 -8.01
CA GLY A 200 6.10 13.27 -6.68
C GLY A 200 6.45 12.26 -5.58
N TYR A 201 7.32 12.63 -4.64
CA TYR A 201 7.70 11.81 -3.50
C TYR A 201 8.07 12.60 -2.25
N ALA A 202 8.00 11.95 -1.09
CA ALA A 202 8.36 12.52 0.20
C ALA A 202 9.75 12.06 0.54
N GLN A 203 10.53 12.99 1.03
CA GLN A 203 11.81 12.71 1.64
C GLN A 203 11.62 12.10 3.04
N PRO A 204 12.66 11.45 3.60
CA PRO A 204 12.59 10.86 4.93
C PRO A 204 12.22 11.83 6.06
N ASP A 205 12.45 13.14 5.86
CA ASP A 205 12.09 14.22 6.79
C ASP A 205 10.63 14.69 6.63
N GLY A 206 9.87 14.11 5.71
CA GLY A 206 8.48 14.45 5.42
C GLY A 206 8.30 15.55 4.36
N ALA A 207 9.38 16.16 3.86
CA ALA A 207 9.30 17.17 2.80
C ALA A 207 8.82 16.54 1.49
N GLN A 208 7.87 17.19 0.82
CA GLN A 208 7.38 16.76 -0.48
C GLN A 208 8.29 17.30 -1.58
N VAL A 209 8.58 16.47 -2.57
CA VAL A 209 9.49 16.77 -3.68
C VAL A 209 8.85 16.35 -4.99
N MET A 210 8.96 17.21 -5.99
CA MET A 210 8.67 16.89 -7.38
C MET A 210 9.99 16.79 -8.15
N ALA A 211 10.22 15.67 -8.82
CA ALA A 211 11.41 15.43 -9.62
C ALA A 211 11.05 15.13 -11.07
N VAL A 212 11.75 15.74 -12.02
CA VAL A 212 11.59 15.50 -13.45
C VAL A 212 12.79 14.72 -13.96
N TYR A 213 12.55 13.57 -14.55
CA TYR A 213 13.53 12.70 -15.17
C TYR A 213 13.39 12.76 -16.69
N GLN A 214 14.52 12.89 -17.38
CA GLN A 214 14.62 12.72 -18.82
C GLN A 214 15.01 11.27 -19.11
N VAL A 215 14.26 10.61 -19.98
CA VAL A 215 14.68 9.33 -20.55
C VAL A 215 15.62 9.64 -21.71
N LEU A 216 16.89 9.26 -21.55
CA LEU A 216 17.97 9.54 -22.51
C LEU A 216 18.10 8.42 -23.54
N HIS A 217 18.04 7.18 -23.07
CA HIS A 217 18.11 5.95 -23.84
C HIS A 217 17.12 4.93 -23.26
N ASP A 218 16.89 3.83 -23.96
CA ASP A 218 15.86 2.83 -23.66
C ASP A 218 15.91 2.35 -22.20
N THR A 219 17.08 2.34 -21.56
CA THR A 219 17.23 1.90 -20.16
C THR A 219 17.87 2.94 -19.24
N THR A 220 18.00 4.21 -19.68
CA THR A 220 18.71 5.25 -18.90
C THR A 220 17.84 6.48 -18.66
N VAL A 221 17.77 6.87 -17.38
CA VAL A 221 17.12 8.10 -16.92
C VAL A 221 18.12 9.08 -16.30
N GLN A 222 17.85 10.36 -16.46
CA GLN A 222 18.63 11.45 -15.85
C GLN A 222 17.69 12.41 -15.12
N LEU A 223 18.01 12.73 -13.86
CA LEU A 223 17.31 13.79 -13.13
C LEU A 223 17.62 15.15 -13.77
N VAL A 224 16.60 15.85 -14.23
CA VAL A 224 16.69 17.18 -14.87
C VAL A 224 16.33 18.29 -13.91
N LYS A 225 15.31 18.06 -13.09
CA LYS A 225 14.77 19.07 -12.18
C LYS A 225 14.32 18.42 -10.89
N ARG A 226 14.51 19.12 -9.77
CA ARG A 226 13.98 18.73 -8.47
C ARG A 226 13.52 19.98 -7.74
N ASP A 227 12.24 20.03 -7.41
CA ASP A 227 11.61 21.13 -6.69
C ASP A 227 11.03 20.60 -5.38
N SER A 228 11.23 21.33 -4.29
CA SER A 228 10.47 21.11 -3.04
C SER A 228 9.07 21.70 -3.19
N LEU A 229 8.06 20.96 -2.73
CA LEU A 229 6.65 21.37 -2.75
C LEU A 229 6.22 21.97 -1.40
#